data_AF-A0A0G0J6Z9-F1
#
_entry.id   AF-A0A0G0J6Z9-F1
#
_cell.length_a   1.000
_cell.length_b   1.000
_cell.length_c   1.000
_cell.angle_alpha   90.00
_cell.angle_beta   90.00
_cell.angle_gamma   90.00
#
_symmetry.space_group_name_H-M   'P 1'
#
loop_
_entity.id
_entity.type
_entity.pdbx_description
1 polymer ?
#
loop_
_entity_poly.entity_id
_entity_poly.type
_entity_poly.pdbx_seq_one_letter_code
_entity_poly.pdbx_strand_id
1 'polypeptide(L)'
;KADEISDIPESDYQNNNALLISAEKNIGIEELKEKIWQTLAFIRVYLVRNDEEPNLNNPLVTTKNKTLFDIALEIGSEFAEDKTRAKIWGTGAKFPGQEVSLSAKAQDGMQIRFI
;
A
#
# COMPACT_ATOMS: atom_id res chain seq x y z
N LYS A 1 -13.44 12.82 24.69
CA LYS A 1 -12.44 11.71 24.75
C LYS A 1 -13.12 10.46 25.30
N ALA A 2 -12.61 9.24 25.10
CA ALA A 2 -13.25 8.05 25.73
C ALA A 2 -13.23 8.07 27.27
N ASP A 3 -12.49 9.02 27.86
CA ASP A 3 -12.42 9.24 29.31
C ASP A 3 -13.63 9.98 29.90
N GLU A 4 -14.50 10.53 29.06
CA GLU A 4 -15.68 11.35 29.43
C GLU A 4 -17.01 10.62 29.14
N ILE A 5 -16.99 9.30 28.97
CA ILE A 5 -18.08 8.48 28.40
C ILE A 5 -19.37 8.38 29.26
N SER A 6 -19.47 9.00 30.43
CA SER A 6 -20.73 8.92 31.19
C SER A 6 -21.95 9.54 30.49
N ASP A 7 -21.75 10.47 29.54
CA ASP A 7 -22.84 11.36 29.09
C ASP A 7 -23.02 11.48 27.56
N ILE A 8 -22.39 10.63 26.73
CA ILE A 8 -22.55 10.72 25.27
C ILE A 8 -23.27 9.46 24.73
N PRO A 9 -24.49 9.58 24.17
CA PRO A 9 -25.21 8.43 23.64
C PRO A 9 -24.48 7.81 22.45
N GLU A 10 -24.40 6.47 22.42
CA GLU A 10 -23.74 5.67 21.37
C GLU A 10 -24.23 5.97 19.94
N SER A 11 -25.42 6.56 19.80
CA SER A 11 -26.07 6.85 18.52
C SER A 11 -25.35 7.89 17.66
N ASP A 12 -24.58 8.80 18.25
CA ASP A 12 -24.04 9.96 17.53
C ASP A 12 -22.76 9.66 16.73
N TYR A 13 -22.06 8.57 17.04
CA TYR A 13 -20.80 8.20 16.37
C TYR A 13 -20.99 7.24 15.19
N GLN A 14 -22.13 6.57 15.11
CA GLN A 14 -22.46 5.61 14.04
C GLN A 14 -22.55 6.29 12.66
N ASN A 15 -22.82 7.60 12.61
CA ASN A 15 -23.11 8.30 11.36
C ASN A 15 -21.87 8.90 10.66
N ASN A 16 -20.69 8.93 11.31
CA ASN A 16 -19.49 9.61 10.79
C ASN A 16 -18.23 8.70 10.71
N ASN A 17 -18.40 7.38 10.79
CA ASN A 17 -17.30 6.41 10.84
C ASN A 17 -16.27 6.71 11.96
N ALA A 18 -16.69 7.44 13.00
CA ALA A 18 -15.84 7.88 14.09
C ALA A 18 -15.54 6.73 15.04
N LEU A 19 -14.28 6.65 15.50
CA LEU A 19 -13.85 5.68 16.51
C LEU A 19 -13.42 6.43 17.77
N LEU A 20 -14.00 6.06 18.90
CA LEU A 20 -13.64 6.61 20.20
C LEU A 20 -12.37 5.93 20.72
N ILE A 21 -11.36 6.75 21.04
CA ILE A 21 -10.11 6.27 21.63
C ILE A 21 -9.80 6.99 22.94
N SER A 22 -9.08 6.31 23.82
CA SER A 22 -8.33 6.92 24.92
C SER A 22 -6.88 6.49 24.80
N ALA A 23 -6.00 7.43 24.47
CA ALA A 23 -4.56 7.18 24.42
C ALA A 23 -3.98 6.93 25.83
N GLU A 24 -4.56 7.56 26.86
CA GLU A 24 -4.13 7.41 28.26
C GLU A 24 -4.49 6.02 28.80
N LYS A 25 -5.70 5.53 28.51
CA LYS A 25 -6.16 4.21 28.97
C LYS A 25 -5.93 3.08 27.97
N ASN A 26 -5.28 3.38 26.84
CA ASN A 26 -5.02 2.45 25.74
C ASN A 26 -6.30 1.78 25.18
N ILE A 27 -7.43 2.50 25.19
CA ILE A 27 -8.73 2.03 24.71
C ILE A 27 -8.89 2.42 23.24
N GLY A 28 -9.32 1.47 22.39
CA GLY A 28 -9.63 1.72 20.97
C GLY A 28 -8.40 1.90 20.07
N ILE A 29 -7.18 1.75 20.60
CA ILE A 29 -5.94 1.98 19.83
C ILE A 29 -5.70 0.90 18.77
N GLU A 30 -5.95 -0.37 19.07
CA GLU A 30 -5.77 -1.45 18.08
C GLU A 30 -6.82 -1.38 16.96
N GLU A 31 -8.09 -1.15 17.31
CA GLU A 31 -9.16 -0.94 16.32
C GLU A 31 -8.88 0.28 15.44
N LEU A 32 -8.29 1.35 16.01
CA LEU A 32 -7.86 2.51 15.24
C LEU A 32 -6.77 2.15 14.23
N LYS A 33 -5.75 1.39 14.64
CA LYS A 33 -4.67 0.95 13.74
C LYS A 33 -5.23 0.12 12.59
N GLU A 34 -6.14 -0.82 12.88
CA GLU A 34 -6.79 -1.64 11.87
C GLU A 34 -7.62 -0.79 10.90
N LYS A 35 -8.44 0.14 11.42
CA LYS A 35 -9.24 1.06 10.58
C LYS A 35 -8.35 1.94 9.69
N ILE A 36 -7.26 2.46 10.23
CA ILE A 36 -6.27 3.24 9.46
C ILE A 36 -5.71 2.38 8.33
N TRP A 37 -5.30 1.15 8.62
CA TRP A 37 -4.75 0.24 7.61
C TRP A 37 -5.77 -0.08 6.51
N GLN A 38 -7.02 -0.39 6.89
CA GLN A 38 -8.11 -0.68 5.95
C GLN A 38 -8.44 0.54 5.07
N THR A 39 -8.44 1.75 5.64
CA THR A 39 -8.81 2.99 4.94
C THR A 39 -7.72 3.45 3.98
N LEU A 40 -6.45 3.39 4.42
CA LEU A 40 -5.32 3.84 3.60
C LEU A 40 -5.05 2.92 2.40
N ALA A 41 -5.57 1.68 2.44
CA ALA A 41 -5.58 0.76 1.31
C ALA A 41 -4.19 0.64 0.66
N PHE A 42 -3.17 0.42 1.49
CA PHE A 42 -1.80 0.27 1.02
C PHE A 42 -1.57 -1.06 0.29
N ILE A 43 -0.59 -1.05 -0.59
CA ILE A 43 0.01 -2.22 -1.22
C ILE A 43 1.52 -2.16 -1.04
N ARG A 44 2.13 -3.33 -0.95
CA ARG A 44 3.58 -3.53 -0.98
C ARG A 44 3.94 -4.09 -2.33
N VAL A 45 4.82 -3.39 -3.03
CA VAL A 45 5.48 -3.92 -4.21
C VAL A 45 6.95 -4.14 -3.89
N TYR A 46 7.61 -5.06 -4.57
CA TYR A 46 9.00 -5.41 -4.29
C TYR A 46 9.85 -5.08 -5.50
N LEU A 47 10.81 -4.18 -5.32
CA LEU A 47 11.69 -3.75 -6.40
C LEU A 47 12.84 -4.76 -6.53
N VAL A 48 13.01 -5.28 -7.74
CA VAL A 48 14.05 -6.25 -8.08
C VAL A 48 15.07 -5.55 -8.96
N ARG A 49 16.34 -5.53 -8.55
CA ARG A 49 17.42 -4.95 -9.38
C ARG A 49 17.73 -5.85 -10.59
N ASN A 50 18.48 -5.29 -11.54
CA ASN A 50 18.83 -6.00 -12.78
C ASN A 50 19.73 -7.22 -12.54
N ASP A 51 20.60 -7.13 -11.54
CA ASP A 51 21.58 -8.12 -11.10
C ASP A 51 21.05 -9.04 -10.00
N GLU A 52 19.79 -8.89 -9.60
CA GLU A 52 19.21 -9.56 -8.44
C GLU A 52 18.10 -10.53 -8.85
N GLU A 53 18.03 -11.69 -8.20
CA GLU A 53 16.89 -12.59 -8.37
C GLU A 53 15.62 -12.02 -7.71
N PRO A 54 14.42 -12.33 -8.21
CA PRO A 54 13.18 -11.86 -7.61
C PRO A 54 13.07 -12.26 -6.14
N ASN A 55 12.96 -11.28 -5.25
CA ASN A 55 12.90 -11.49 -3.81
C ASN A 55 11.91 -10.52 -3.15
N LEU A 56 11.80 -10.60 -1.82
CA LEU A 56 10.89 -9.79 -1.02
C LEU A 56 11.65 -8.86 -0.05
N ASN A 57 12.93 -8.59 -0.30
CA ASN A 57 13.81 -7.86 0.63
C ASN A 57 13.62 -6.35 0.56
N ASN A 58 13.23 -5.81 -0.60
CA ASN A 58 13.10 -4.37 -0.85
C ASN A 58 11.63 -3.98 -1.10
N PRO A 59 10.78 -3.92 -0.05
CA PRO A 59 9.40 -3.48 -0.19
C PRO A 59 9.31 -1.96 -0.36
N LEU A 60 8.51 -1.53 -1.34
CA LEU A 60 8.00 -0.18 -1.47
C LEU A 60 6.51 -0.20 -1.11
N VAL A 61 6.13 0.58 -0.10
CA VAL A 61 4.73 0.73 0.31
C VAL A 61 4.12 1.90 -0.44
N THR A 62 3.05 1.65 -1.18
CA THR A 62 2.31 2.69 -1.90
C THR A 62 0.80 2.46 -1.78
N THR A 63 -0.01 3.36 -2.34
CA THR A 63 -1.47 3.26 -2.31
C THR A 63 -2.00 2.38 -3.45
N LYS A 64 -3.15 1.72 -3.23
CA LYS A 64 -3.86 1.01 -4.31
C LYS A 64 -4.17 1.92 -5.52
N ASN A 65 -4.49 1.29 -6.64
CA ASN A 65 -4.90 1.89 -7.92
C ASN A 65 -3.81 2.62 -8.72
N LYS A 66 -2.55 2.57 -8.29
CA LYS A 66 -1.40 3.07 -9.05
C LYS A 66 -0.97 2.13 -10.16
N THR A 67 -0.39 2.70 -11.20
CA THR A 67 0.26 1.99 -12.30
C THR A 67 1.74 1.76 -11.99
N LEU A 68 2.41 0.92 -12.78
CA LEU A 68 3.86 0.75 -12.66
C LEU A 68 4.62 2.03 -13.00
N PHE A 69 4.06 2.88 -13.89
CA PHE A 69 4.62 4.21 -14.18
C PHE A 69 4.56 5.13 -12.96
N ASP A 70 3.42 5.17 -12.24
CA ASP A 70 3.29 5.96 -11.01
C ASP A 70 4.30 5.52 -9.95
N ILE A 71 4.55 4.20 -9.85
CA ILE A 71 5.55 3.63 -8.96
C ILE A 71 6.97 4.05 -9.37
N ALA A 72 7.28 4.04 -10.67
CA ALA A 72 8.58 4.52 -11.16
C ALA A 72 8.80 6.00 -10.80
N LEU A 73 7.76 6.84 -10.92
CA LEU A 73 7.82 8.25 -10.54
C LEU A 73 8.04 8.46 -9.03
N GLU A 74 7.48 7.59 -8.18
CA GLU A 74 7.73 7.61 -6.74
C GLU A 74 9.17 7.27 -6.35
N ILE A 75 9.84 6.44 -7.16
CA ILE A 75 11.28 6.17 -6.99
C ILE A 75 12.09 7.41 -7.38
N GLY A 76 11.71 8.06 -8.48
CA GLY A 76 12.27 9.34 -8.91
C GLY A 76 11.94 9.65 -10.36
N SER A 77 11.80 10.93 -10.70
CA SER A 77 11.49 11.36 -12.07
C SER A 77 12.56 10.90 -13.08
N GLU A 78 13.85 11.07 -12.75
CA GLU A 78 14.97 10.63 -13.59
C GLU A 78 14.99 9.10 -13.76
N PHE A 79 14.52 8.35 -12.76
CA PHE A 79 14.41 6.89 -12.84
C PHE A 79 13.25 6.44 -13.72
N ALA A 80 12.19 7.25 -13.86
CA ALA A 80 11.04 6.88 -14.68
C ALA A 80 11.26 7.19 -16.17
N GLU A 81 12.06 8.21 -16.49
CA GLU A 81 12.26 8.70 -17.86
C GLU A 81 12.88 7.67 -18.80
N ASP A 82 13.77 6.81 -18.29
CA ASP A 82 14.48 5.82 -19.09
C ASP A 82 13.76 4.46 -19.17
N LYS A 83 12.66 4.27 -18.43
CA LYS A 83 11.94 3.00 -18.37
C LYS A 83 10.83 2.93 -19.39
N THR A 84 10.76 1.81 -20.08
CA THR A 84 9.76 1.56 -21.13
C THR A 84 8.86 0.39 -20.78
N ARG A 85 9.39 -0.61 -20.06
CA ARG A 85 8.66 -1.83 -19.68
C ARG A 85 9.01 -2.24 -18.27
N ALA A 86 8.29 -3.24 -17.77
CA ALA A 86 8.65 -3.92 -16.55
C ALA A 86 8.49 -5.43 -16.70
N LYS A 87 9.32 -6.19 -15.99
CA LYS A 87 9.10 -7.61 -15.72
C LYS A 87 8.44 -7.75 -14.36
N ILE A 88 7.43 -8.61 -14.30
CA ILE A 88 6.70 -8.88 -13.06
C ILE A 88 6.76 -10.35 -12.66
N TRP A 89 6.71 -10.59 -11.36
CA TRP A 89 6.57 -11.90 -10.74
C TRP A 89 5.55 -11.85 -9.61
N GLY A 90 5.02 -13.02 -9.25
CA GLY A 90 4.02 -13.15 -8.19
C GLY A 90 2.65 -12.61 -8.63
N THR A 91 2.02 -11.82 -7.75
CA THR A 91 0.65 -11.35 -7.92
C THR A 91 0.47 -10.57 -9.24
N GLY A 92 -0.48 -11.00 -10.06
CA GLY A 92 -0.79 -10.36 -11.34
C GLY A 92 0.03 -10.86 -12.54
N ALA A 93 1.08 -11.64 -12.32
CA ALA A 93 1.83 -12.30 -13.40
C ALA A 93 1.20 -13.66 -13.75
N LYS A 94 1.09 -13.98 -15.04
CA LYS A 94 0.66 -15.30 -15.53
C LYS A 94 1.79 -16.32 -15.49
N PHE A 95 3.03 -15.86 -15.64
CA PHE A 95 4.25 -16.65 -15.58
C PHE A 95 5.39 -15.78 -15.03
N PRO A 96 6.41 -16.37 -14.39
CA PRO A 96 7.51 -15.60 -13.82
C PRO A 96 8.28 -14.83 -14.90
N GLY A 97 8.54 -13.54 -14.64
CA GLY A 97 9.30 -12.68 -15.54
C GLY A 97 8.49 -12.19 -16.74
N GLN A 98 7.16 -12.20 -16.64
CA GLN A 98 6.28 -11.67 -17.68
C GLN A 98 6.58 -10.19 -17.92
N GLU A 99 6.83 -9.83 -19.18
CA GLU A 99 6.96 -8.43 -19.59
C GLU A 99 5.58 -7.77 -19.72
N VAL A 100 5.43 -6.59 -19.14
CA VAL A 100 4.21 -5.78 -19.16
C VAL A 100 4.53 -4.31 -19.46
N SER A 101 3.52 -3.61 -19.97
CA SER A 101 3.55 -2.14 -20.12
C SER A 101 3.54 -1.46 -18.75
N LEU A 102 4.12 -0.26 -18.66
CA LEU A 102 4.08 0.55 -17.44
C LEU A 102 2.67 1.02 -17.05
N SER A 103 1.71 0.95 -17.97
CA SER A 103 0.29 1.20 -17.72
C SER A 103 -0.41 0.11 -16.90
N ALA A 104 0.24 -1.04 -16.68
CA ALA A 104 -0.31 -2.11 -15.85
C ALA A 104 -0.54 -1.64 -14.41
N LYS A 105 -1.60 -2.15 -13.77
CA LYS A 105 -1.93 -1.83 -12.38
C LYS A 105 -1.05 -2.62 -11.42
N ALA A 106 -0.49 -1.91 -10.44
CA ALA A 106 0.26 -2.52 -9.35
C ALA A 106 -0.67 -3.26 -8.38
N GLN A 107 -0.18 -4.37 -7.83
CA GLN A 107 -0.92 -5.23 -6.91
C GLN A 107 -0.05 -5.54 -5.69
N ASP A 108 -0.68 -5.78 -4.54
CA ASP A 108 0.04 -6.18 -3.31
C ASP A 108 0.78 -7.51 -3.55
N GLY A 109 2.04 -7.56 -3.13
CA GLY A 109 2.88 -8.73 -3.34
C GLY A 109 3.60 -8.76 -4.70
N MET A 110 3.35 -7.82 -5.60
CA MET A 110 3.95 -7.82 -6.94
C MET A 110 5.45 -7.50 -6.86
N GLN A 111 6.27 -8.34 -7.49
CA GLN A 111 7.69 -8.08 -7.70
C GLN A 111 7.86 -7.41 -9.05
N ILE A 112 8.64 -6.33 -9.12
CA ILE A 112 8.77 -5.47 -10.30
C ILE A 112 10.25 -5.24 -10.58
N ARG A 113 10.66 -5.52 -11.82
CA ARG A 113 11.95 -5.08 -12.37
C ARG A 113 11.67 -4.16 -13.55
N PHE A 114 12.07 -2.90 -13.44
CA PHE A 114 11.93 -1.93 -14.52
C PHE A 114 13.02 -2.13 -15.58
N ILE A 115 12.64 -2.00 -16.85
CA ILE A 115 13.49 -2.18 -18.04
C ILE A 115 13.42 -0.93 -18.91
#